data_AF-A0A2D4H2K2-F1
#
_entry.id   AF-A0A2D4H2K2-F1
#
_cell.length_a   1.000
_cell.length_b   1.000
_cell.length_c   1.000
_cell.angle_alpha   90.00
_cell.angle_beta   90.00
_cell.angle_gamma   90.00
#
_symmetry.space_group_name_H-M   'P 1'
#
loop_
_entity.id
_entity.type
_entity.pdbx_description
1 polymer ?
#
loop_
_entity_poly.entity_id
_entity_poly.type
_entity_poly.pdbx_seq_one_letter_code
_entity_poly.pdbx_strand_id
1 'polypeptide(L)'
;MENHSIEGVRHVYSRACTIHLSKKPMVHLLWAAFEEQQGNINEARRILKIFEENVSGLAMIRLRRVSLERRHGNMEEAEHLLQEAVKNSKSNYEASFFAVKLARHLFKIQKNLPKARKVLLEAIDRDRDNPKLYLNLLEIEYSGDLKQNEENIILCFDSAINGTLPIKMRIIFSQRKVEFLEDFGLDVNKLLDAYEEHQALLKEQECLKRKAENGCEEPDEKRIHSDEAMSGQAADGDMQANQAAYNYNAWYQYNYSNAWNYGQYYQSSST
;
A
#
# COMPACT_ATOMS: atom_id res chain seq x y z
N MET A 1 10.94 19.84 30.02
CA MET A 1 10.76 19.01 31.23
C MET A 1 11.70 17.80 31.28
N GLU A 2 12.42 17.48 30.20
CA GLU A 2 13.34 16.32 30.16
C GLU A 2 14.65 16.51 30.97
N ASN A 3 15.00 17.73 31.36
CA ASN A 3 16.30 18.03 31.98
C ASN A 3 16.42 17.76 33.50
N HIS A 4 15.43 17.20 34.19
CA HIS A 4 15.44 17.22 35.68
C HIS A 4 15.28 15.87 36.40
N SER A 5 14.77 14.79 35.77
CA SER A 5 14.86 13.41 36.32
C SER A 5 14.29 12.37 35.33
N ILE A 6 15.11 11.39 34.92
CA ILE A 6 14.68 10.26 34.07
C ILE A 6 13.53 9.48 34.73
N GLU A 7 13.62 9.25 36.03
CA GLU A 7 12.59 8.52 36.77
C GLU A 7 11.28 9.31 36.89
N GLY A 8 11.38 10.64 37.01
CA GLY A 8 10.21 11.51 36.98
C GLY A 8 9.47 11.43 35.64
N VAL A 9 10.21 11.45 34.53
CA VAL A 9 9.63 11.30 33.17
C VAL A 9 8.97 9.93 33.00
N ARG A 10 9.63 8.86 33.44
CA ARG A 10 9.07 7.49 33.43
C ARG A 10 7.75 7.40 34.20
N HIS A 11 7.70 7.98 35.40
CA HIS A 11 6.50 7.99 36.22
C HIS A 11 5.36 8.78 35.55
N VAL A 12 5.66 9.93 34.92
CA VAL A 12 4.67 10.72 34.17
C VAL A 12 4.10 9.92 33.00
N TYR A 13 4.95 9.29 32.18
CA TYR A 13 4.48 8.46 31.08
C TYR A 13 3.66 7.27 31.55
N SER A 14 4.14 6.55 32.57
CA SER A 14 3.43 5.41 33.15
C SER A 14 2.03 5.80 33.60
N ARG A 15 1.90 6.87 34.40
CA ARG A 15 0.61 7.37 34.87
C ARG A 15 -0.30 7.84 33.73
N ALA A 16 0.26 8.56 32.76
CA ALA A 16 -0.49 9.03 31.60
C ALA A 16 -1.05 7.87 30.78
N CYS A 17 -0.23 6.87 30.45
CA CYS A 17 -0.62 5.73 29.62
C CYS A 17 -1.50 4.72 30.36
N THR A 18 -1.25 4.45 31.65
CA THR A 18 -1.98 3.39 32.36
C THR A 18 -3.30 3.85 32.97
N ILE A 19 -3.45 5.14 33.31
CA ILE A 19 -4.64 5.66 34.00
C ILE A 19 -5.47 6.56 33.08
N HIS A 20 -4.85 7.55 32.46
CA HIS A 20 -5.60 8.66 31.85
C HIS A 20 -5.85 8.48 30.36
N LEU A 21 -4.86 7.99 29.61
CA LEU A 21 -4.80 8.06 28.14
C LEU A 21 -4.58 6.68 27.51
N SER A 22 -5.09 5.61 28.12
CA SER A 22 -4.83 4.20 27.78
C SER A 22 -5.10 3.77 26.34
N LYS A 23 -5.92 4.51 25.60
CA LYS A 23 -6.22 4.26 24.18
C LYS A 23 -5.62 5.27 23.23
N LYS A 24 -4.93 6.31 23.73
CA LYS A 24 -4.33 7.36 22.90
C LYS A 24 -2.95 6.91 22.40
N PRO A 25 -2.78 6.66 21.08
CA PRO A 25 -1.55 6.03 20.57
C PRO A 25 -0.29 6.86 20.76
N MET A 26 -0.37 8.17 20.55
CA MET A 26 0.82 9.03 20.55
C MET A 26 1.60 8.97 21.87
N VAL A 27 0.92 8.99 23.01
CA VAL A 27 1.60 8.99 24.32
C VAL A 27 2.29 7.65 24.59
N HIS A 28 1.70 6.54 24.14
CA HIS A 28 2.29 5.20 24.28
C HIS A 28 3.52 5.02 23.39
N LEU A 29 3.46 5.53 22.15
CA LEU A 29 4.58 5.49 21.22
C LEU A 29 5.75 6.38 21.70
N LEU A 30 5.44 7.54 22.29
CA LEU A 30 6.45 8.41 22.91
C LEU A 30 7.06 7.78 24.15
N TRP A 31 6.25 7.11 24.99
CA TRP A 31 6.76 6.39 26.16
C TRP A 31 7.72 5.26 25.75
N ALA A 32 7.33 4.43 24.77
CA ALA A 32 8.20 3.38 24.27
C ALA A 32 9.50 3.93 23.66
N ALA A 33 9.42 5.04 22.91
CA ALA A 33 10.60 5.71 22.35
C ALA A 33 11.52 6.29 23.44
N PHE A 34 10.94 6.85 24.51
CA PHE A 34 11.68 7.31 25.68
C PHE A 34 12.45 6.15 26.32
N GLU A 35 11.81 5.02 26.60
CA GLU A 35 12.50 3.87 27.21
C GLU A 35 13.58 3.29 26.29
N GLU A 36 13.33 3.25 24.97
CA GLU A 36 14.35 2.87 23.98
C GLU A 36 15.57 3.82 24.03
N GLN A 37 15.33 5.14 24.12
CA GLN A 37 16.40 6.15 24.22
C GLN A 37 17.20 6.02 25.52
N GLN A 38 16.58 5.57 26.62
CA GLN A 38 17.27 5.31 27.88
C GLN A 38 17.96 3.93 27.93
N GLY A 39 17.88 3.13 26.87
CA GLY A 39 18.46 1.79 26.80
C GLY A 39 17.60 0.67 27.40
N ASN A 40 16.40 0.98 27.90
CA ASN A 40 15.45 0.02 28.47
C ASN A 40 14.62 -0.67 27.37
N ILE A 41 15.30 -1.42 26.50
CA ILE A 41 14.68 -1.96 25.28
C ILE A 41 13.55 -2.96 25.59
N ASN A 42 13.72 -3.78 26.63
CA ASN A 42 12.71 -4.74 27.06
C ASN A 42 11.43 -4.05 27.55
N GLU A 43 11.56 -2.89 28.17
CA GLU A 43 10.41 -2.11 28.60
C GLU A 43 9.69 -1.47 27.41
N ALA A 44 10.44 -0.92 26.45
CA ALA A 44 9.87 -0.44 25.20
C ALA A 44 9.08 -1.55 24.46
N ARG A 45 9.62 -2.78 24.41
CA ARG A 45 8.90 -3.96 23.86
C ARG A 45 7.60 -4.23 24.61
N ARG A 46 7.66 -4.25 25.94
CA ARG A 46 6.50 -4.51 26.82
C ARG A 46 5.39 -3.49 26.60
N ILE A 47 5.74 -2.20 26.59
CA ILE A 47 4.80 -1.08 26.37
C ILE A 47 4.08 -1.25 25.03
N LEU A 48 4.83 -1.47 23.95
CA LEU A 48 4.25 -1.60 22.61
C LEU A 48 3.38 -2.85 22.47
N LYS A 49 3.78 -3.98 23.07
CA LYS A 49 3.00 -5.23 23.04
C LYS A 49 1.66 -5.06 23.77
N ILE A 50 1.68 -4.57 25.00
CA ILE A 50 0.46 -4.34 25.80
C ILE A 50 -0.45 -3.33 25.08
N PHE A 51 0.13 -2.29 24.50
CA PHE A 51 -0.67 -1.29 23.79
C PHE A 51 -1.34 -1.87 22.53
N GLU A 52 -0.66 -2.74 21.79
CA GLU A 52 -1.25 -3.43 20.65
C GLU A 52 -2.40 -4.37 21.05
N GLU A 53 -2.24 -5.09 22.17
CA GLU A 53 -3.28 -5.96 22.73
C GLU A 53 -4.51 -5.15 23.16
N ASN A 54 -4.31 -3.95 23.73
CA ASN A 54 -5.38 -3.05 24.16
C ASN A 54 -6.08 -2.31 23.00
N VAL A 55 -5.36 -2.07 21.90
CA VAL A 55 -5.84 -1.29 20.75
C VAL A 55 -5.56 -2.07 19.46
N SER A 56 -6.41 -3.05 19.17
CA SER A 56 -6.32 -3.90 17.98
C SER A 56 -6.54 -3.11 16.68
N GLY A 57 -5.86 -3.50 15.60
CA GLY A 57 -6.09 -2.98 14.24
C GLY A 57 -5.32 -1.70 13.89
N LEU A 58 -4.49 -1.17 14.80
CA LEU A 58 -3.61 -0.04 14.49
C LEU A 58 -2.27 -0.52 13.92
N ALA A 59 -2.19 -0.59 12.59
CA ALA A 59 -0.99 -1.02 11.87
C ALA A 59 0.29 -0.26 12.29
N MET A 60 0.16 1.01 12.68
CA MET A 60 1.28 1.82 13.14
C MET A 60 2.00 1.24 14.38
N ILE A 61 1.27 0.56 15.27
CA ILE A 61 1.83 -0.03 16.50
C ILE A 61 2.68 -1.22 16.12
N ARG A 62 2.14 -2.12 15.27
CA ARG A 62 2.87 -3.27 14.73
C ARG A 62 4.15 -2.82 14.01
N LEU A 63 4.08 -1.77 13.18
CA LEU A 63 5.26 -1.23 12.50
C LEU A 63 6.30 -0.61 13.46
N ARG A 64 5.86 -0.04 14.59
CA ARG A 64 6.77 0.44 15.64
C ARG A 64 7.49 -0.72 16.32
N ARG A 65 6.80 -1.81 16.66
CA ARG A 65 7.39 -3.03 17.22
C ARG A 65 8.44 -3.62 16.28
N VAL A 66 8.09 -3.80 15.01
CA VAL A 66 9.02 -4.29 13.96
C VAL A 66 10.27 -3.39 13.86
N SER A 67 10.09 -2.07 13.94
CA SER A 67 11.21 -1.13 13.84
C SER A 67 12.12 -1.14 15.07
N LEU A 68 11.56 -1.37 16.26
CA LEU A 68 12.33 -1.58 17.49
C LEU A 68 13.24 -2.80 17.34
N GLU A 69 12.67 -3.96 16.97
CA GLU A 69 13.46 -5.19 16.81
C GLU A 69 14.55 -5.04 15.74
N ARG A 70 14.22 -4.41 14.60
CA ARG A 70 15.19 -4.12 13.54
C ARG A 70 16.37 -3.27 14.02
N ARG A 71 16.12 -2.19 14.78
CA ARG A 71 17.20 -1.30 15.28
C ARG A 71 18.13 -2.00 16.27
N HIS A 72 17.64 -3.03 16.94
CA HIS A 72 18.42 -3.82 17.90
C HIS A 72 18.93 -5.14 17.35
N GLY A 73 18.92 -5.33 16.02
CA GLY A 73 19.51 -6.51 15.38
C GLY A 73 18.65 -7.77 15.40
N ASN A 74 17.45 -7.73 15.99
CA ASN A 74 16.53 -8.86 16.07
C ASN A 74 15.73 -9.01 14.77
N MET A 75 16.41 -9.36 13.68
CA MET A 75 15.81 -9.44 12.35
C MET A 75 14.77 -10.56 12.24
N GLU A 76 14.98 -11.68 12.93
CA GLU A 76 14.03 -12.81 12.94
C GLU A 76 12.70 -12.41 13.58
N GLU A 77 12.73 -11.73 14.73
CA GLU A 77 11.52 -11.26 15.39
C GLU A 77 10.83 -10.16 14.57
N ALA A 78 11.59 -9.25 13.96
CA ALA A 78 11.03 -8.22 13.07
C ALA A 78 10.28 -8.85 11.88
N GLU A 79 10.82 -9.92 11.31
CA GLU A 79 10.18 -10.69 10.24
C GLU A 79 8.94 -11.43 10.75
N HIS A 80 9.06 -12.15 11.87
CA HIS A 80 7.97 -12.90 12.50
C HIS A 80 6.77 -12.00 12.81
N LEU A 81 6.99 -10.81 13.36
CA LEU A 81 5.92 -9.85 13.65
C LEU A 81 5.14 -9.42 12.40
N LEU A 82 5.82 -9.27 11.25
CA LEU A 82 5.17 -8.94 9.98
C LEU A 82 4.45 -10.15 9.38
N GLN A 83 5.02 -11.35 9.47
CA GLN A 83 4.37 -12.59 9.03
C GLN A 83 3.09 -12.86 9.81
N GLU A 84 3.15 -12.70 11.14
CA GLU A 84 1.99 -12.81 12.02
C GLU A 84 0.92 -11.78 11.62
N ALA A 85 1.32 -10.54 11.31
CA ALA A 85 0.39 -9.50 10.87
C ALA A 85 -0.29 -9.85 9.53
N VAL A 86 0.45 -10.37 8.55
CA VAL A 86 -0.13 -10.86 7.27
C VAL A 86 -1.13 -12.00 7.52
N LYS A 87 -0.78 -12.94 8.41
CA LYS A 87 -1.61 -14.11 8.72
C LYS A 87 -2.89 -13.74 9.46
N ASN A 88 -2.81 -12.81 10.41
CA ASN A 88 -3.92 -12.42 11.28
C ASN A 88 -4.75 -11.23 10.75
N SER A 89 -4.42 -10.75 9.54
CA SER A 89 -5.15 -9.65 8.89
C SER A 89 -6.62 -10.01 8.67
N LYS A 90 -7.52 -9.04 8.89
CA LYS A 90 -8.98 -9.23 8.77
C LYS A 90 -9.50 -9.03 7.36
N SER A 91 -8.71 -8.42 6.49
CA SER A 91 -9.06 -8.11 5.10
C SER A 91 -7.88 -8.36 4.18
N ASN A 92 -8.16 -8.62 2.89
CA ASN A 92 -7.14 -8.71 1.86
C ASN A 92 -6.31 -7.42 1.79
N TYR A 93 -6.96 -6.26 1.87
CA TYR A 93 -6.27 -4.97 1.90
C TYR A 93 -5.23 -4.86 3.03
N GLU A 94 -5.59 -5.29 4.25
CA GLU A 94 -4.68 -5.29 5.40
C GLU A 94 -3.54 -6.31 5.22
N ALA A 95 -3.86 -7.52 4.74
CA ALA A 95 -2.87 -8.56 4.47
C ALA A 95 -1.85 -8.09 3.43
N SER A 96 -2.33 -7.50 2.32
CA SER A 96 -1.51 -6.93 1.26
C SER A 96 -0.64 -5.77 1.75
N PHE A 97 -1.18 -4.92 2.63
CA PHE A 97 -0.39 -3.86 3.27
C PHE A 97 0.80 -4.44 4.04
N PHE A 98 0.57 -5.43 4.91
CA PHE A 98 1.66 -6.04 5.68
C PHE A 98 2.61 -6.88 4.81
N ALA A 99 2.10 -7.53 3.76
CA ALA A 99 2.92 -8.29 2.82
C ALA A 99 3.93 -7.39 2.09
N VAL A 100 3.50 -6.19 1.67
CA VAL A 100 4.41 -5.17 1.10
C VAL A 100 5.48 -4.75 2.11
N LYS A 101 5.12 -4.57 3.39
CA LYS A 101 6.08 -4.21 4.44
C LYS A 101 7.08 -5.35 4.69
N LEU A 102 6.61 -6.60 4.71
CA LEU A 102 7.43 -7.80 4.83
C LEU A 102 8.40 -7.95 3.67
N ALA A 103 7.91 -7.87 2.43
CA ALA A 103 8.73 -7.95 1.23
C ALA A 103 9.82 -6.87 1.22
N ARG A 104 9.48 -5.63 1.57
CA ARG A 104 10.46 -4.53 1.66
C ARG A 104 11.50 -4.77 2.75
N HIS A 105 11.11 -5.30 3.91
CA HIS A 105 12.04 -5.65 4.97
C HIS A 105 13.02 -6.74 4.51
N LEU A 106 12.50 -7.85 3.98
CA LEU A 106 13.29 -8.96 3.44
C LEU A 106 14.27 -8.50 2.37
N PHE A 107 13.79 -7.70 1.42
CA PHE A 107 14.59 -7.23 0.29
C PHE A 107 15.63 -6.17 0.71
N LYS A 108 15.19 -5.05 1.31
CA LYS A 108 16.10 -3.91 1.54
C LYS A 108 17.00 -4.11 2.76
N ILE A 109 16.54 -4.82 3.79
CA ILE A 109 17.26 -4.99 5.05
C ILE A 109 18.01 -6.32 5.06
N GLN A 110 17.31 -7.45 4.88
CA GLN A 110 17.94 -8.77 4.92
C GLN A 110 18.59 -9.20 3.60
N LYS A 111 18.45 -8.41 2.52
CA LYS A 111 19.00 -8.71 1.17
C LYS A 111 18.51 -10.05 0.60
N ASN A 112 17.33 -10.51 1.02
CA ASN A 112 16.76 -11.77 0.56
C ASN A 112 15.68 -11.51 -0.50
N LEU A 113 16.14 -11.31 -1.74
CA LEU A 113 15.27 -11.06 -2.89
C LEU A 113 14.34 -12.25 -3.19
N PRO A 114 14.79 -13.52 -3.25
CA PRO A 114 13.90 -14.65 -3.54
C PRO A 114 12.72 -14.76 -2.56
N LYS A 115 12.98 -14.55 -1.26
CA LYS A 115 11.94 -14.60 -0.23
C LYS A 115 10.99 -13.40 -0.32
N ALA A 116 11.50 -12.20 -0.62
CA ALA A 116 10.67 -11.02 -0.84
C ALA A 116 9.73 -11.20 -2.05
N ARG A 117 10.25 -11.74 -3.17
CA ARG A 117 9.47 -12.09 -4.36
C ARG A 117 8.37 -13.08 -4.02
N LYS A 118 8.70 -14.17 -3.32
CA LYS A 118 7.73 -15.17 -2.89
C LYS A 118 6.58 -14.55 -2.09
N VAL A 119 6.88 -13.69 -1.12
CA VAL A 119 5.86 -12.99 -0.33
C VAL A 119 4.93 -12.13 -1.19
N LEU A 120 5.47 -11.42 -2.18
CA LEU A 120 4.66 -10.58 -3.07
C LEU A 120 3.78 -11.44 -4.00
N LEU A 121 4.30 -12.53 -4.55
CA LEU A 121 3.53 -13.45 -5.39
C LEU A 121 2.39 -14.09 -4.61
N GLU A 122 2.65 -14.59 -3.38
CA GLU A 122 1.60 -15.14 -2.51
C GLU A 122 0.53 -14.10 -2.15
N ALA A 123 0.92 -12.82 -2.00
CA ALA A 123 -0.03 -11.74 -1.77
C ALA A 123 -0.86 -11.43 -3.02
N ILE A 124 -0.23 -11.42 -4.22
CA ILE A 124 -0.92 -11.21 -5.50
C ILE A 124 -1.95 -12.32 -5.73
N ASP A 125 -1.61 -13.57 -5.44
CA ASP A 125 -2.53 -14.69 -5.58
C ASP A 125 -3.80 -14.51 -4.74
N ARG A 126 -3.69 -13.86 -3.58
CA ARG A 126 -4.80 -13.59 -2.65
C ARG A 126 -5.60 -12.33 -3.00
N ASP A 127 -4.96 -11.30 -3.53
CA ASP A 127 -5.51 -9.95 -3.72
C ASP A 127 -5.17 -9.41 -5.13
N ARG A 128 -5.66 -10.15 -6.14
CA ARG A 128 -5.26 -9.99 -7.57
C ARG A 128 -5.64 -8.66 -8.19
N ASP A 129 -6.62 -7.97 -7.62
CA ASP A 129 -7.13 -6.67 -8.05
C ASP A 129 -6.39 -5.49 -7.41
N ASN A 130 -5.36 -5.74 -6.59
CA ASN A 130 -4.60 -4.69 -5.92
C ASN A 130 -3.34 -4.29 -6.72
N PRO A 131 -3.34 -3.14 -7.42
CA PRO A 131 -2.21 -2.70 -8.24
C PRO A 131 -0.94 -2.43 -7.42
N LYS A 132 -1.06 -2.15 -6.11
CA LYS A 132 0.12 -1.86 -5.27
C LYS A 132 1.03 -3.07 -5.13
N LEU A 133 0.50 -4.29 -5.20
CA LEU A 133 1.31 -5.50 -5.10
C LEU A 133 2.20 -5.68 -6.32
N TYR A 134 1.63 -5.57 -7.53
CA TYR A 134 2.39 -5.60 -8.78
C TYR A 134 3.42 -4.49 -8.87
N LEU A 135 3.08 -3.27 -8.42
CA LEU A 135 4.05 -2.16 -8.39
C LEU A 135 5.24 -2.43 -7.45
N ASN A 136 5.00 -3.05 -6.29
CA ASN A 136 6.10 -3.42 -5.39
C ASN A 136 6.91 -4.60 -5.95
N LEU A 137 6.28 -5.51 -6.71
CA LEU A 137 7.00 -6.59 -7.40
C LEU A 137 7.91 -6.02 -8.48
N LEU A 138 7.39 -5.12 -9.35
CA LEU A 138 8.22 -4.41 -10.32
C LEU A 138 9.38 -3.67 -9.64
N GLU A 139 9.14 -2.96 -8.53
CA GLU A 139 10.22 -2.26 -7.82
C GLU A 139 11.39 -3.18 -7.42
N ILE A 140 11.09 -4.41 -6.96
CA ILE A 140 12.15 -5.35 -6.59
C ILE A 140 12.84 -5.96 -7.82
N GLU A 141 12.13 -6.23 -8.91
CA GLU A 141 12.75 -6.75 -10.14
C GLU A 141 13.64 -5.72 -10.82
N TYR A 142 13.22 -4.45 -10.84
CA TYR A 142 13.98 -3.31 -11.38
C TYR A 142 15.23 -2.97 -10.57
N SER A 143 15.32 -3.45 -9.34
CA SER A 143 16.46 -3.14 -8.47
C SER A 143 17.74 -3.90 -8.81
N GLY A 144 17.63 -4.96 -9.61
CA GLY A 144 18.75 -5.77 -10.08
C GLY A 144 19.26 -5.32 -11.46
N ASP A 145 20.03 -6.19 -12.10
CA ASP A 145 20.42 -6.00 -13.49
C ASP A 145 19.18 -6.19 -14.40
N LEU A 146 18.81 -5.14 -15.14
CA LEU A 146 17.59 -5.13 -15.95
C LEU A 146 17.63 -6.14 -17.09
N LYS A 147 18.81 -6.49 -17.61
CA LYS A 147 18.95 -7.48 -18.69
C LYS A 147 18.79 -8.89 -18.15
N GLN A 148 19.39 -9.19 -17.00
CA GLN A 148 19.26 -10.49 -16.35
C GLN A 148 17.83 -10.73 -15.83
N ASN A 149 17.17 -9.67 -15.36
CA ASN A 149 15.81 -9.72 -14.83
C ASN A 149 14.73 -9.44 -15.89
N GLU A 150 15.08 -9.24 -17.16
CA GLU A 150 14.13 -8.85 -18.23
C GLU A 150 12.91 -9.78 -18.24
N GLU A 151 13.13 -11.09 -18.20
CA GLU A 151 12.06 -12.09 -18.19
C GLU A 151 11.13 -11.95 -16.97
N ASN A 152 11.68 -11.75 -15.77
CA ASN A 152 10.87 -11.56 -14.56
C ASN A 152 10.08 -10.24 -14.59
N ILE A 153 10.67 -9.18 -15.16
CA ILE A 153 10.02 -7.87 -15.33
C ILE A 153 8.84 -8.01 -16.30
N ILE A 154 9.06 -8.65 -17.45
CA ILE A 154 8.01 -8.91 -18.45
C ILE A 154 6.91 -9.77 -17.85
N LEU A 155 7.24 -10.87 -17.17
CA LEU A 155 6.25 -11.72 -16.49
C LEU A 155 5.42 -10.93 -15.46
N CYS A 156 6.04 -10.01 -14.73
CA CYS A 156 5.31 -9.14 -13.80
C CYS A 156 4.35 -8.20 -14.56
N PHE A 157 4.77 -7.59 -15.65
CA PHE A 157 3.88 -6.79 -16.50
C PHE A 157 2.73 -7.62 -17.04
N ASP A 158 3.01 -8.79 -17.62
CA ASP A 158 2.02 -9.67 -18.21
C ASP A 158 1.00 -10.14 -17.18
N SER A 159 1.43 -10.47 -15.96
CA SER A 159 0.51 -10.85 -14.88
C SER A 159 -0.45 -9.73 -14.50
N ALA A 160 0.00 -8.47 -14.53
CA ALA A 160 -0.83 -7.30 -14.24
C ALA A 160 -1.77 -6.97 -15.41
N ILE A 161 -1.27 -7.05 -16.65
CA ILE A 161 -2.00 -6.73 -17.89
C ILE A 161 -3.06 -7.78 -18.19
N ASN A 162 -2.76 -9.07 -17.98
CA ASN A 162 -3.68 -10.17 -18.25
C ASN A 162 -4.51 -10.57 -17.02
N GLY A 163 -4.27 -9.92 -15.88
CA GLY A 163 -4.96 -10.17 -14.62
C GLY A 163 -6.32 -9.48 -14.49
N THR A 164 -6.83 -9.46 -13.26
CA THR A 164 -8.16 -8.92 -12.91
C THR A 164 -8.16 -7.43 -12.58
N LEU A 165 -7.04 -6.73 -12.83
CA LEU A 165 -6.95 -5.30 -12.57
C LEU A 165 -7.97 -4.52 -13.41
N PRO A 166 -8.47 -3.36 -12.93
CA PRO A 166 -9.32 -2.50 -13.74
C PRO A 166 -8.65 -2.12 -15.07
N ILE A 167 -9.42 -2.00 -16.15
CA ILE A 167 -8.91 -1.71 -17.51
C ILE A 167 -7.97 -0.50 -17.54
N LYS A 168 -8.28 0.55 -16.78
CA LYS A 168 -7.42 1.75 -16.66
C LYS A 168 -6.04 1.40 -16.12
N MET A 169 -5.95 0.52 -15.12
CA MET A 169 -4.67 0.07 -14.56
C MET A 169 -3.95 -0.85 -15.54
N ARG A 170 -4.65 -1.80 -16.16
CA ARG A 170 -4.08 -2.71 -17.19
C ARG A 170 -3.41 -1.91 -18.32
N ILE A 171 -4.05 -0.84 -18.80
CA ILE A 171 -3.49 0.08 -19.81
C ILE A 171 -2.20 0.76 -19.31
N ILE A 172 -2.18 1.23 -18.06
CA ILE A 172 -0.98 1.85 -17.47
C ILE A 172 0.18 0.84 -17.40
N PHE A 173 -0.08 -0.40 -16.97
CA PHE A 173 0.95 -1.44 -16.95
C PHE A 173 1.42 -1.80 -18.37
N SER A 174 0.51 -1.88 -19.34
CA SER A 174 0.85 -2.13 -20.75
C SER A 174 1.68 -1.01 -21.36
N GLN A 175 1.33 0.25 -21.10
CA GLN A 175 2.13 1.40 -21.53
C GLN A 175 3.56 1.32 -20.96
N ARG A 176 3.69 1.01 -19.66
CA ARG A 176 4.99 0.89 -19.00
C ARG A 176 5.80 -0.32 -19.49
N LYS A 177 5.14 -1.41 -19.89
CA LYS A 177 5.79 -2.56 -20.55
C LYS A 177 6.39 -2.12 -21.89
N VAL A 178 5.65 -1.35 -22.69
CA VAL A 178 6.15 -0.79 -23.96
C VAL A 178 7.35 0.13 -23.71
N GLU A 179 7.23 1.08 -22.78
CA GLU A 179 8.32 1.99 -22.41
C GLU A 179 9.58 1.22 -21.96
N PHE A 180 9.42 0.18 -21.14
CA PHE A 180 10.53 -0.67 -20.71
C PHE A 180 11.21 -1.41 -21.88
N LEU A 181 10.43 -1.98 -22.79
CA LEU A 181 10.96 -2.71 -23.95
C LEU A 181 11.61 -1.77 -24.97
N GLU A 182 11.14 -0.54 -25.11
CA GLU A 182 11.75 0.50 -25.95
C GLU A 182 13.12 0.92 -25.40
N ASP A 183 13.20 1.17 -24.09
CA ASP A 183 14.41 1.68 -23.45
C ASP A 183 15.48 0.60 -23.22
N PHE A 184 15.06 -0.63 -22.90
CA PHE A 184 15.96 -1.69 -22.40
C PHE A 184 15.85 -3.01 -23.15
N GLY A 185 14.83 -3.21 -23.98
CA GLY A 185 14.58 -4.47 -24.67
C GLY A 185 15.69 -4.81 -25.68
N LEU A 186 15.98 -6.10 -25.80
CA LEU A 186 16.97 -6.61 -26.76
C LEU A 186 16.33 -7.20 -28.03
N ASP A 187 15.03 -7.47 -28.00
CA ASP A 187 14.28 -8.10 -29.09
C ASP A 187 13.12 -7.21 -29.54
N VAL A 188 13.23 -6.69 -30.77
CA VAL A 188 12.23 -5.80 -31.34
C VAL A 188 10.87 -6.49 -31.55
N ASN A 189 10.84 -7.82 -31.68
CA ASN A 189 9.57 -8.54 -31.84
C ASN A 189 8.72 -8.43 -30.57
N LYS A 190 9.34 -8.58 -29.39
CA LYS A 190 8.65 -8.39 -28.11
C LYS A 190 8.07 -6.99 -27.95
N LEU A 191 8.79 -5.97 -28.46
CA LEU A 191 8.32 -4.59 -28.45
C LEU A 191 7.09 -4.41 -29.35
N LEU A 192 7.13 -4.96 -30.57
CA LEU A 192 5.99 -4.92 -31.50
C LEU A 192 4.77 -5.63 -30.91
N ASP A 193 4.95 -6.83 -30.33
CA ASP A 193 3.88 -7.57 -29.66
C ASP A 193 3.27 -6.76 -28.50
N ALA A 194 4.11 -6.11 -27.68
CA ALA A 194 3.64 -5.26 -26.58
C ALA A 194 2.86 -4.03 -27.07
N TYR A 195 3.26 -3.43 -28.21
CA TYR A 195 2.51 -2.36 -28.85
C TYR A 195 1.14 -2.84 -29.34
N GLU A 196 1.06 -4.03 -29.95
CA GLU A 196 -0.21 -4.62 -30.40
C GLU A 196 -1.15 -4.90 -29.23
N GLU A 197 -0.65 -5.50 -28.15
CA GLU A 197 -1.39 -5.71 -26.90
C GLU A 197 -1.92 -4.38 -26.33
N HIS A 198 -1.09 -3.33 -26.32
CA HIS A 198 -1.49 -2.01 -25.85
C HIS A 198 -2.64 -1.42 -26.66
N GLN A 199 -2.54 -1.48 -27.99
CA GLN A 199 -3.60 -1.00 -28.88
C GLN A 199 -4.91 -1.78 -28.70
N ALA A 200 -4.83 -3.09 -28.43
CA ALA A 200 -6.00 -3.89 -28.13
C ALA A 200 -6.71 -3.42 -26.84
N LEU A 201 -5.97 -3.11 -25.79
CA LEU A 201 -6.53 -2.59 -24.52
C LEU A 201 -7.17 -1.20 -24.67
N LEU A 202 -6.59 -0.32 -25.47
CA LEU A 202 -7.19 0.99 -25.77
C LEU A 202 -8.54 0.83 -26.47
N LYS A 203 -8.62 -0.05 -27.47
CA LYS A 203 -9.87 -0.39 -28.17
C LYS A 203 -10.90 -1.02 -27.21
N GLU A 204 -10.47 -1.92 -26.32
CA GLU A 204 -11.32 -2.50 -25.29
C GLU A 204 -11.94 -1.41 -24.40
N GLN A 205 -11.14 -0.45 -23.94
CA GLN A 205 -11.61 0.67 -23.13
C GLN A 205 -12.64 1.54 -23.88
N GLU A 206 -12.40 1.85 -25.16
CA GLU A 206 -13.35 2.62 -25.97
C GLU A 206 -14.67 1.89 -26.17
N CYS A 207 -14.63 0.57 -26.40
CA CYS A 207 -15.84 -0.25 -26.50
C CYS A 207 -16.63 -0.25 -25.18
N LEU A 208 -15.95 -0.31 -24.04
CA LEU A 208 -16.60 -0.22 -22.72
C LEU A 208 -17.24 1.16 -22.49
N LYS A 209 -16.59 2.25 -22.91
CA LYS A 209 -17.16 3.61 -22.84
C LYS A 209 -18.42 3.74 -23.70
N ARG A 210 -18.36 3.30 -24.97
CA ARG A 210 -19.51 3.32 -25.88
C ARG A 210 -20.69 2.49 -25.36
N LYS A 211 -20.43 1.32 -24.77
CA LYS A 211 -21.49 0.51 -24.13
C LYS A 211 -22.12 1.19 -22.91
N ALA A 212 -21.33 1.92 -22.13
CA ALA A 212 -21.85 2.67 -20.99
C ALA A 212 -22.67 3.90 -21.43
N GLU A 213 -22.29 4.53 -22.54
CA GLU A 213 -23.00 5.69 -23.12
C GLU A 213 -24.31 5.28 -23.82
N ASN A 214 -24.35 4.10 -24.44
CA ASN A 214 -25.52 3.63 -25.19
C ASN A 214 -26.62 2.96 -24.32
N GLY A 215 -26.38 2.73 -23.03
CA GLY A 215 -27.35 2.11 -22.12
C GLY A 215 -27.72 0.66 -22.46
N CYS A 216 -28.25 -0.09 -21.48
CA CYS A 216 -29.00 -1.32 -21.80
C CYS A 216 -30.27 -0.89 -22.55
N GLU A 217 -30.24 -0.86 -23.88
CA GLU A 217 -31.46 -0.96 -24.67
C GLU A 217 -31.99 -2.39 -24.49
N GLU A 218 -32.82 -2.57 -23.45
CA GLU A 218 -33.81 -3.65 -23.42
C GLU A 218 -34.61 -3.58 -24.74
N PRO A 219 -34.79 -4.71 -25.46
CA PRO A 219 -35.58 -4.69 -26.68
C PRO A 219 -37.03 -4.36 -26.34
N ASP A 220 -37.51 -3.29 -26.96
CA ASP A 220 -38.81 -2.66 -26.80
C ASP A 220 -39.96 -3.62 -27.19
N GLU A 221 -40.45 -4.46 -26.27
CA GLU A 221 -41.70 -5.21 -26.46
C GLU A 221 -42.91 -4.37 -26.02
N LYS A 222 -43.52 -3.74 -27.03
CA LYS A 222 -44.95 -3.38 -27.16
C LYS A 222 -45.70 -2.94 -25.89
N ARG A 223 -45.88 -1.62 -25.80
CA ARG A 223 -46.87 -0.86 -25.00
C ARG A 223 -48.20 -1.60 -24.73
N ILE A 224 -48.57 -1.69 -23.45
CA ILE A 224 -49.96 -1.50 -22.97
C ILE A 224 -49.91 -0.50 -21.81
N HIS A 225 -50.82 0.46 -21.86
CA HIS A 225 -50.91 1.69 -21.06
C HIS A 225 -51.81 1.51 -19.83
N SER A 226 -51.40 2.02 -18.66
CA SER A 226 -52.28 2.63 -17.65
C SER A 226 -51.49 3.40 -16.58
N ASP A 227 -52.19 4.32 -15.90
CA ASP A 227 -51.75 5.62 -15.38
C ASP A 227 -51.16 5.70 -13.94
N GLU A 228 -50.49 6.84 -13.73
CA GLU A 228 -50.33 7.69 -12.52
C GLU A 228 -49.74 7.16 -11.19
N ALA A 229 -48.59 7.72 -10.75
CA ALA A 229 -48.51 8.84 -9.78
C ALA A 229 -47.14 8.99 -9.05
N MET A 230 -46.58 10.21 -9.14
CA MET A 230 -45.86 11.02 -8.14
C MET A 230 -44.51 10.61 -7.50
N SER A 231 -43.56 11.58 -7.59
CA SER A 231 -42.60 12.06 -6.57
C SER A 231 -41.11 11.68 -6.72
N GLY A 232 -40.27 12.71 -6.81
CA GLY A 232 -38.88 12.66 -6.35
C GLY A 232 -37.85 13.35 -7.24
N GLN A 233 -37.74 14.69 -7.15
CA GLN A 233 -36.57 15.42 -7.64
C GLN A 233 -35.32 14.98 -6.86
N ALA A 234 -34.32 14.42 -7.55
CA ALA A 234 -32.98 14.25 -7.00
C ALA A 234 -32.04 15.23 -7.71
N ALA A 235 -31.48 16.13 -6.92
CA ALA A 235 -30.51 17.12 -7.32
C ALA A 235 -29.21 16.45 -7.78
N ASP A 236 -28.75 16.89 -8.95
CA ASP A 236 -27.40 16.69 -9.46
C ASP A 236 -26.40 17.38 -8.52
N GLY A 237 -25.47 16.61 -7.98
CA GLY A 237 -24.66 16.99 -6.83
C GLY A 237 -23.32 16.27 -6.81
N ASP A 238 -22.40 16.79 -7.62
CA ASP A 238 -20.98 16.92 -7.35
C ASP A 238 -20.16 15.63 -7.08
N MET A 239 -19.70 15.00 -8.17
CA MET A 239 -18.73 13.91 -8.17
C MET A 239 -17.28 14.42 -8.32
N GLN A 240 -16.97 15.61 -7.81
CA GLN A 240 -15.65 16.25 -7.97
C GLN A 240 -14.73 16.11 -6.74
N ALA A 241 -15.10 15.28 -5.75
CA ALA A 241 -14.31 15.07 -4.53
C ALA A 241 -13.25 13.96 -4.61
N ASN A 242 -13.24 13.14 -5.67
CA ASN A 242 -12.38 11.94 -5.72
C ASN A 242 -11.14 12.06 -6.64
N GLN A 243 -10.90 13.25 -7.18
CA GLN A 243 -9.80 13.48 -8.13
C GLN A 243 -8.45 13.82 -7.46
N ALA A 244 -8.43 13.97 -6.12
CA ALA A 244 -7.22 14.26 -5.35
C ALA A 244 -6.36 13.02 -5.02
N ALA A 245 -6.88 11.80 -5.25
CA ALA A 245 -6.16 10.55 -4.91
C ALA A 245 -5.18 10.06 -6.01
N TYR A 246 -5.21 10.66 -7.20
CA TYR A 246 -4.44 10.21 -8.36
C TYR A 246 -3.57 11.31 -8.96
N ASN A 247 -2.95 12.15 -8.13
CA ASN A 247 -1.93 13.07 -8.61
C ASN A 247 -0.59 12.34 -8.82
N TYR A 248 -0.35 11.90 -10.06
CA TYR A 248 0.86 11.19 -10.52
C TYR A 248 2.14 12.06 -10.46
N ASN A 249 2.02 13.37 -10.24
CA ASN A 249 3.16 14.28 -10.04
C ASN A 249 3.92 13.99 -8.71
N ALA A 250 3.33 13.21 -7.80
CA ALA A 250 3.95 12.78 -6.54
C ALA A 250 5.11 11.77 -6.72
N TRP A 251 5.26 11.13 -7.90
CA TRP A 251 6.28 10.12 -8.14
C TRP A 251 7.71 10.70 -8.22
N TYR A 252 7.86 11.94 -8.72
CA TYR A 252 9.15 12.64 -8.72
C TYR A 252 9.47 13.33 -7.38
N GLN A 253 8.46 13.82 -6.63
CA GLN A 253 8.69 14.47 -5.33
C GLN A 253 9.10 13.50 -4.20
N TYR A 254 8.74 12.22 -4.30
CA TYR A 254 9.15 11.21 -3.31
C TYR A 254 10.60 10.76 -3.43
N ASN A 255 11.25 11.00 -4.57
CA ASN A 255 12.64 10.58 -4.80
C ASN A 255 13.69 11.53 -4.18
N TYR A 256 13.29 12.70 -3.68
CA TYR A 256 14.17 13.60 -2.91
C TYR A 256 13.38 14.43 -1.87
N SER A 257 12.67 13.77 -0.94
CA SER A 257 12.33 14.41 0.35
C SER A 257 11.92 13.38 1.42
N ASN A 258 12.81 13.20 2.41
CA ASN A 258 12.59 12.64 3.75
C ASN A 258 11.79 11.34 3.88
N ALA A 259 12.52 10.22 4.04
CA ALA A 259 12.01 8.88 4.42
C ALA A 259 11.28 8.80 5.78
N TRP A 260 11.03 9.95 6.45
CA TRP A 260 10.34 10.07 7.73
C TRP A 260 9.53 11.38 7.79
N ASN A 261 8.55 11.56 6.90
CA ASN A 261 7.64 12.71 7.02
C ASN A 261 6.43 12.35 7.91
N TYR A 262 6.57 12.56 9.23
CA TYR A 262 5.44 12.61 10.17
C TYR A 262 4.62 13.92 10.07
N GLY A 263 4.99 14.83 9.16
CA GLY A 263 4.46 16.18 9.00
C GLY A 263 3.00 16.30 8.59
N GLN A 264 2.37 15.26 8.05
CA GLN A 264 0.94 15.29 7.69
C GLN A 264 0.00 15.18 8.90
N TYR A 265 0.54 15.02 10.12
CA TYR A 265 -0.24 14.98 11.37
C TYR A 265 0.04 16.16 12.31
N TYR A 266 0.89 17.11 11.93
CA TYR A 266 1.13 18.32 12.71
C TYR A 266 0.38 19.49 12.05
N GLN A 267 -0.75 19.87 12.64
CA GLN A 267 -1.25 21.23 12.43
C GLN A 267 -0.22 22.19 13.06
N SER A 268 0.41 23.00 12.22
CA SER A 268 1.12 24.19 12.65
C SER A 268 0.11 25.13 13.30
N SER A 269 0.12 25.22 14.61
CA SER A 269 -0.47 26.35 15.32
C SER A 269 0.43 27.55 15.06
N SER A 270 0.12 28.31 14.02
CA SER A 270 0.69 29.63 13.82
C SER A 270 -0.16 30.64 14.59
N THR A 271 0.47 31.27 15.59
CA THR A 271 0.13 32.54 16.27
C THR A 271 -1.26 32.71 16.87
#